data_AF-A0A8S3H652-F1
#
_entry.id   AF-A0A8S3H652-F1
#
_cell.length_a   1.000
_cell.length_b   1.000
_cell.length_c   1.000
_cell.angle_alpha   90.00
_cell.angle_beta   90.00
_cell.angle_gamma   90.00
#
_symmetry.space_group_name_H-M   'P 1'
#
loop_
_entity.id
_entity.type
_entity.pdbx_description
1 polymer ?
#
loop_
_entity_poly.entity_id
_entity_poly.type
_entity_poly.pdbx_seq_one_letter_code
_entity_poly.pdbx_strand_id
1 'polypeptide(L)'
;HGLIPIAYGPDKSDYDRFAPKNSFLHIDDFDKDMSQLATHLEEVHSNLTLFSMYHEWRKNYEVIIDGKALERVRMCELCQRLMN
;
A
#
# COMPACT_ATOMS: atom_id res chain seq x y z
N HIS A 1 10.62 1.01 1.28
CA HIS A 1 9.48 1.89 1.66
C HIS A 1 9.14 2.78 0.46
N GLY A 2 7.87 3.08 0.21
CA GLY A 2 7.45 3.85 -0.97
C GLY A 2 6.70 3.06 -2.04
N LEU A 3 6.16 1.88 -1.71
CA LEU A 3 5.25 1.15 -2.59
C LEU A 3 3.84 1.75 -2.48
N ILE A 4 3.08 1.66 -3.57
CA ILE A 4 1.64 1.94 -3.61
C ILE A 4 0.93 0.58 -3.46
N PRO A 5 0.15 0.35 -2.39
CA PRO A 5 -0.61 -0.88 -2.24
C PRO A 5 -1.71 -0.99 -3.30
N ILE A 6 -1.88 -2.19 -3.85
CA ILE A 6 -3.05 -2.56 -4.65
C ILE A 6 -3.88 -3.52 -3.79
N ALA A 7 -5.09 -3.11 -3.44
CA ALA A 7 -6.00 -3.84 -2.57
C ALA A 7 -6.98 -4.70 -3.38
N TYR A 8 -7.17 -5.94 -2.91
CA TYR A 8 -8.10 -6.93 -3.44
C TYR A 8 -8.73 -7.70 -2.28
N GLY A 9 -10.05 -7.88 -2.31
CA GLY A 9 -10.79 -8.66 -1.31
C GLY A 9 -12.00 -7.92 -0.76
N PRO A 10 -11.96 -7.42 0.51
CA PRO A 10 -13.04 -6.64 1.10
C PRO A 10 -13.50 -5.47 0.23
N ASP A 11 -14.72 -4.99 0.43
CA ASP A 11 -15.24 -3.84 -0.31
C ASP A 11 -14.35 -2.61 -0.06
N LYS A 12 -14.19 -1.78 -1.09
CA LYS A 12 -13.41 -0.53 -0.98
C LYS A 12 -13.84 0.34 0.21
N SER A 13 -15.13 0.33 0.55
CA SER A 13 -15.69 1.08 1.68
C SER A 13 -15.07 0.69 3.03
N ASP A 14 -14.66 -0.57 3.22
CA ASP A 14 -13.97 -1.02 4.42
C ASP A 14 -12.58 -0.37 4.52
N TYR A 15 -11.88 -0.24 3.39
CA TYR A 15 -10.59 0.44 3.34
C TYR A 15 -10.75 1.95 3.54
N ASP A 16 -11.70 2.58 2.86
CA ASP A 16 -11.95 4.03 2.96
C ASP A 16 -12.28 4.50 4.38
N ARG A 17 -12.77 3.59 5.23
CA ARG A 17 -13.04 3.86 6.64
C ARG A 17 -11.77 4.09 7.47
N PHE A 18 -10.64 3.48 7.09
CA PHE A 18 -9.41 3.46 7.90
C PHE A 18 -8.18 4.02 7.18
N ALA A 19 -8.07 3.81 5.87
CA ALA A 19 -6.95 4.24 5.06
C ALA A 19 -7.06 5.74 4.73
N PRO A 20 -5.95 6.49 4.76
CA PRO A 20 -5.95 7.84 4.23
C PRO A 20 -6.39 7.87 2.75
N LYS A 21 -7.08 8.94 2.35
CA LYS A 21 -7.45 9.12 0.95
C LYS A 21 -6.21 9.08 0.04
N ASN A 22 -6.37 8.50 -1.15
CA ASN A 22 -5.32 8.35 -2.15
C ASN A 22 -4.07 7.62 -1.64
N SER A 23 -4.16 6.75 -0.62
CA SER A 23 -2.99 6.00 -0.13
C SER A 23 -2.80 4.63 -0.78
N PHE A 24 -3.76 4.17 -1.59
CA PHE A 24 -3.79 2.86 -2.23
C PHE A 24 -4.66 2.90 -3.50
N LEU A 25 -4.58 1.82 -4.29
CA LEU A 25 -5.47 1.53 -5.40
C LEU A 25 -6.39 0.36 -5.02
N HIS A 26 -7.70 0.46 -5.25
CA HIS A 26 -8.59 -0.69 -5.13
C HIS A 26 -8.91 -1.26 -6.52
N ILE A 27 -8.96 -2.59 -6.67
CA ILE A 27 -9.30 -3.20 -7.97
C ILE A 27 -10.69 -2.79 -8.50
N ASP A 28 -11.61 -2.46 -7.60
CA ASP A 28 -12.97 -2.01 -7.96
C ASP A 28 -13.00 -0.59 -8.53
N ASP A 29 -11.93 0.20 -8.35
CA ASP A 29 -11.81 1.53 -8.99
C ASP A 29 -11.68 1.43 -10.52
N PHE A 30 -11.44 0.21 -11.04
CA PHE A 30 -11.23 -0.10 -12.45
C PHE A 30 -12.30 -1.05 -12.99
N ASP A 31 -13.50 -1.05 -12.39
CA ASP A 31 -14.60 -1.96 -12.75
C ASP A 31 -14.21 -3.45 -12.76
N LYS A 32 -13.18 -3.82 -11.97
CA LYS A 32 -12.54 -5.15 -11.95
C LYS A 32 -11.91 -5.56 -13.30
N ASP A 33 -11.67 -4.62 -14.20
CA ASP A 33 -10.95 -4.81 -15.45
C ASP A 33 -9.44 -4.63 -15.23
N MET A 34 -8.71 -5.74 -15.33
CA MET A 34 -7.26 -5.75 -15.12
C MET A 34 -6.48 -5.02 -16.21
N SER A 35 -7.06 -4.86 -17.41
CA SER A 35 -6.42 -4.09 -18.48
C SER A 35 -6.41 -2.61 -18.13
N GLN A 36 -7.51 -2.10 -17.56
CA GLN A 36 -7.60 -0.71 -17.11
C GLN A 36 -6.66 -0.44 -15.94
N LEU A 37 -6.59 -1.36 -14.97
CA LEU A 37 -5.61 -1.27 -13.90
C LEU A 37 -4.17 -1.26 -14.46
N ALA A 38 -3.85 -2.13 -15.42
CA ALA A 38 -2.52 -2.16 -16.03
C ALA A 38 -2.19 -0.84 -16.73
N THR A 39 -3.12 -0.27 -17.50
CA THR A 39 -2.95 1.06 -18.12
C THR A 39 -2.69 2.14 -17.08
N HIS A 40 -3.47 2.17 -16.00
CA HIS A 40 -3.26 3.13 -14.91
C HIS A 40 -1.90 2.97 -14.22
N LEU A 41 -1.43 1.73 -14.05
CA LEU A 41 -0.11 1.48 -13.47
C LEU A 41 1.03 2.00 -14.36
N GLU A 42 0.91 1.93 -15.68
CA GLU A 42 1.87 2.53 -16.62
C GLU A 42 1.86 4.08 -16.53
N GLU A 43 0.69 4.69 -16.35
CA GLU A 43 0.57 6.14 -16.11
C GLU A 43 1.22 6.55 -14.79
N VAL A 44 0.96 5.81 -13.71
CA VAL A 44 1.59 6.03 -12.41
C VAL A 44 3.10 5.86 -12.50
N HIS A 45 3.58 4.86 -13.23
CA HIS A 45 5.01 4.62 -13.43
C HIS A 45 5.71 5.76 -14.17
N SER A 46 5.07 6.28 -15.23
CA SER A 46 5.65 7.31 -16.10
C SER A 46 5.47 8.75 -15.58
N ASN A 47 4.56 8.98 -14.62
CA ASN A 47 4.26 10.30 -14.09
C ASN A 47 4.64 10.43 -12.60
N LEU A 48 5.80 11.05 -12.34
CA LEU A 48 6.31 11.26 -10.98
C LEU A 48 5.37 12.10 -10.09
N THR A 49 4.60 13.02 -10.68
CA THR A 49 3.62 13.83 -9.94
C THR A 49 2.50 12.94 -9.44
N LEU A 50 1.91 12.12 -10.32
CA LEU A 50 0.86 11.18 -9.97
C LEU A 50 1.35 10.15 -8.94
N PHE A 51 2.54 9.60 -9.13
CA PHE A 51 3.17 8.70 -8.16
C PHE A 51 3.31 9.36 -6.77
N SER A 52 3.76 10.62 -6.74
CA SER A 52 3.94 11.37 -5.49
C SER A 52 2.63 11.68 -4.78
N MET A 53 1.53 11.86 -5.53
CA MET A 53 0.18 12.06 -4.95
C MET A 53 -0.24 10.88 -4.07
N TYR A 54 0.13 9.64 -4.42
CA TYR A 54 -0.14 8.46 -3.60
C TYR A 54 0.65 8.39 -2.28
N HIS A 55 1.51 9.38 -2.03
CA HIS A 55 2.33 9.47 -0.83
C HIS A 55 2.08 10.76 -0.03
N GLU A 56 1.20 11.65 -0.49
CA GLU A 56 0.94 12.92 0.18
C GLU A 56 0.27 12.76 1.55
N TRP A 57 -0.47 11.67 1.76
CA TRP A 57 -1.06 11.35 3.06
C TRP A 57 0.00 11.33 4.18
N ARG A 58 1.27 10.99 3.88
CA ARG A 58 2.35 10.97 4.87
C ARG A 58 2.67 12.34 5.48
N LYS A 59 2.19 13.44 4.88
CA LYS A 59 2.30 14.79 5.45
C LYS A 59 1.43 14.96 6.70
N ASN A 60 0.33 14.21 6.80
CA ASN A 60 -0.69 14.38 7.83
C ASN A 60 -0.90 13.14 8.71
N TYR A 61 -0.31 12.00 8.33
CA TYR A 61 -0.46 10.74 9.06
C TYR A 61 0.91 10.07 9.23
N GLU A 62 1.07 9.39 10.37
CA GLU A 62 2.24 8.58 10.68
C GLU A 62 1.84 7.11 10.78
N VAL A 63 2.70 6.22 10.30
CA VAL A 63 2.52 4.78 10.47
C VAL A 63 3.04 4.42 11.86
N ILE A 64 2.13 4.26 12.81
CA ILE A 64 2.48 3.77 14.15
C ILE A 64 2.54 2.25 14.10
N ILE A 65 3.75 1.71 14.11
CA ILE A 65 3.94 0.27 14.21
C ILE A 65 4.12 -0.08 15.69
N ASP A 66 3.14 -0.79 16.27
CA ASP A 66 3.30 -1.33 17.62
C ASP A 66 4.45 -2.34 17.64
N GLY A 67 5.46 -2.03 18.45
CA GLY A 67 6.61 -2.89 18.65
C GLY A 67 6.22 -4.33 18.99
N LYS A 68 5.14 -4.53 19.76
CA LYS A 68 4.65 -5.88 20.11
C LYS A 68 4.08 -6.63 18.92
N ALA A 69 3.40 -5.94 18.00
CA ALA A 69 2.84 -6.55 16.79
C ALA A 69 3.94 -7.07 15.85
N LEU A 70 5.12 -6.44 15.85
CA LEU A 70 6.26 -6.86 15.06
C LEU A 70 7.15 -7.93 15.71
N GLU A 71 6.95 -8.29 16.98
CA GLU A 71 7.82 -9.25 17.68
C GLU A 71 7.92 -10.59 16.95
N ARG A 72 6.80 -11.10 16.41
CA ARG A 72 6.82 -12.36 15.64
C ARG A 72 7.65 -12.26 14.38
N VAL A 73 7.54 -11.15 13.65
CA VAL A 73 8.27 -10.91 12.40
C VAL A 73 9.76 -10.70 12.67
N ARG A 74 10.10 -9.91 13.69
CA ARG A 74 11.49 -9.64 14.08
C ARG A 74 12.20 -10.88 14.61
N MET A 75 11.50 -11.78 15.31
CA MET A 75 12.10 -13.05 15.75
C MET A 75 12.39 -13.97 14.56
N CYS A 76 11.52 -14.04 13.57
CA CYS A 76 11.80 -14.79 12.33
C CYS A 76 12.98 -14.18 11.55
N GLU A 77 13.04 -12.85 11.43
CA GLU A 77 14.17 -12.16 10.77
C GLU A 77 15.49 -12.39 11.53
N LEU A 78 15.46 -12.35 12.86
CA LEU A 78 16.62 -12.67 13.69
C LEU A 78 17.07 -14.12 13.48
N CYS A 79 16.15 -15.09 13.49
CA CYS A 79 16.48 -16.48 13.20
C CYS A 79 17.11 -16.65 11.82
N GLN A 80 16.57 -16.00 10.79
CA GLN A 80 17.15 -16.05 9.42
C GLN A 80 18.56 -15.46 9.38
N ARG A 81 18.84 -14.40 10.16
CA ARG A 81 20.18 -13.81 10.25
C ARG A 81 21.16 -14.64 11.07
N LEU A 82 20.70 -15.35 12.10
CA LEU A 82 21.52 -16.21 12.95
C LEU A 82 21.80 -17.59 12.33
N MET A 83 20.99 -18.01 11.37
CA MET A 83 21.16 -19.26 10.62
C MET A 83 22.07 -19.13 9.38
N ASN A 84 22.68 -17.95 9.17
CA ASN A 84 23.70 -17.69 8.14
C ASN A 84 25.06 -17.43 8.77
#